data_AF-A0A4T0UM30-F1
#
_entry.id   AF-A0A4T0UM30-F1
#
_cell.length_a   1.000
_cell.length_b   1.000
_cell.length_c   1.000
_cell.angle_alpha   90.00
_cell.angle_beta   90.00
_cell.angle_gamma   90.00
#
_symmetry.space_group_name_H-M   'P 1'
#
loop_
_entity.id
_entity.type
_entity.pdbx_description
1 polymer ?
#
loop_
_entity_poly.entity_id
_entity_poly.type
_entity_poly.pdbx_seq_one_letter_code
_entity_poly.pdbx_strand_id
1 'polypeptide(L)' 'VPNTSTYALTNATLPYAVALANRGWLGACRADAALAKGLNTHAGALTNAPVGEALGLPAVAVADALA' A
#
# COMPACT_ATOMS: atom_id res chain seq x y z
N VAL A 1 -14.93 -19.15 9.25
CA VAL A 1 -14.65 -19.88 7.99
C VAL A 1 -13.24 -19.59 7.46
N PRO A 2 -12.18 -19.86 8.25
CA PRO A 2 -10.82 -19.40 7.92
C PRO A 2 -10.24 -20.05 6.65
N ASN A 3 -10.58 -21.33 6.37
CA ASN A 3 -10.04 -22.04 5.21
C ASN A 3 -10.43 -21.35 3.89
N THR A 4 -11.73 -21.12 3.68
CA THR A 4 -12.25 -20.47 2.47
C THR A 4 -11.80 -19.01 2.36
N SER A 5 -11.82 -18.24 3.45
CA SER A 5 -11.43 -16.82 3.41
C SER A 5 -9.95 -16.63 3.14
N THR A 6 -9.08 -17.53 3.62
CA THR A 6 -7.64 -17.48 3.32
C THR A 6 -7.41 -17.63 1.83
N TYR A 7 -7.96 -18.67 1.19
CA TYR A 7 -7.81 -18.84 -0.26
C TYR A 7 -8.35 -17.64 -1.05
N ALA A 8 -9.51 -17.11 -0.64
CA ALA A 8 -10.08 -15.93 -1.30
C ALA A 8 -9.15 -14.71 -1.21
N LEU A 9 -8.62 -14.42 -0.01
CA LEU A 9 -7.74 -13.27 0.20
C LEU A 9 -6.39 -13.46 -0.50
N THR A 10 -5.74 -14.62 -0.35
CA THR A 10 -4.41 -14.84 -0.92
C THR A 10 -4.44 -14.89 -2.44
N ASN A 11 -5.50 -15.41 -3.06
CA ASN A 11 -5.66 -15.33 -4.51
C ASN A 11 -5.71 -13.89 -5.01
N ALA A 12 -6.31 -12.97 -4.23
CA ALA A 12 -6.36 -11.55 -4.58
C ALA A 12 -5.04 -10.80 -4.30
N THR A 13 -4.32 -11.16 -3.22
CA THR A 13 -3.11 -10.43 -2.79
C THR A 13 -1.80 -10.96 -3.37
N LEU A 14 -1.76 -12.23 -3.80
CA LEU A 14 -0.54 -12.86 -4.29
C LEU A 14 0.14 -12.12 -5.46
N PRO A 15 -0.59 -11.59 -6.47
CA PRO A 15 0.05 -10.82 -7.54
C PRO A 15 0.82 -9.58 -7.02
N TYR A 16 0.26 -8.87 -6.05
CA TYR A 16 0.91 -7.72 -5.41
C TYR A 16 2.12 -8.14 -4.57
N ALA A 17 2.00 -9.24 -3.82
CA ALA A 17 3.10 -9.78 -3.02
C ALA A 17 4.31 -10.15 -3.90
N VAL A 18 4.07 -10.80 -5.05
CA VAL A 18 5.12 -11.13 -6.03
C VAL A 18 5.73 -9.87 -6.65
N ALA A 19 4.92 -8.87 -7.00
CA ALA A 19 5.41 -7.60 -7.54
C ALA A 19 6.32 -6.86 -6.54
N LEU A 20 5.92 -6.80 -5.27
CA LEU A 20 6.72 -6.23 -4.18
C LEU A 20 8.04 -6.99 -3.99
N ALA A 21 8.01 -8.32 -3.99
CA ALA A 21 9.21 -9.14 -3.83
C ALA A 21 10.21 -8.93 -4.98
N ASN A 22 9.72 -8.80 -6.22
CA ASN A 22 10.58 -8.67 -7.39
C ASN A 22 11.13 -7.24 -7.61
N ARG A 23 10.38 -6.21 -7.21
CA ARG A 23 10.68 -4.80 -7.58
C ARG A 23 10.95 -3.89 -6.39
N GLY A 24 10.79 -4.39 -5.16
CA GLY A 24 10.70 -3.56 -3.97
C GLY A 24 9.42 -2.71 -3.96
N TRP A 25 9.15 -2.06 -2.83
CA TRP A 25 7.93 -1.28 -2.66
C TRP A 25 7.86 -0.08 -3.62
N LEU A 26 8.94 0.69 -3.77
CA LEU A 26 8.97 1.89 -4.60
C LEU A 26 8.74 1.54 -6.08
N GLY A 27 9.44 0.52 -6.58
CA GLY A 27 9.28 0.05 -7.96
C GLY A 27 7.91 -0.56 -8.23
N ALA A 28 7.36 -1.31 -7.27
CA ALA A 28 6.02 -1.89 -7.39
C ALA A 28 4.92 -0.82 -7.38
N CYS A 29 4.98 0.15 -6.45
CA CYS A 29 4.00 1.23 -6.37
C CYS A 29 4.08 2.19 -7.57
N ARG A 30 5.27 2.47 -8.09
CA ARG A 30 5.41 3.27 -9.33
C ARG A 30 4.81 2.56 -10.55
N ALA A 31 4.85 1.23 -10.58
CA ALA A 31 4.34 0.42 -11.68
C ALA A 31 2.82 0.13 -11.57
N ASP A 32 2.22 0.23 -10.39
CA ASP A 32 0.83 -0.10 -10.13
C ASP A 32 0.15 0.97 -9.24
N ALA A 33 -0.73 1.76 -9.84
CA ALA A 33 -1.45 2.84 -9.16
C ALA A 33 -2.45 2.33 -8.10
N ALA A 34 -2.97 1.11 -8.22
CA ALA A 34 -3.82 0.52 -7.20
C ALA A 34 -3.00 0.16 -5.97
N LEU A 35 -1.81 -0.43 -6.16
CA LEU A 35 -0.88 -0.71 -5.08
C LEU A 35 -0.38 0.57 -4.41
N ALA A 36 -0.07 1.62 -5.20
CA ALA A 36 0.34 2.92 -4.67
C ALA A 36 -0.69 3.54 -3.71
N LYS A 37 -1.98 3.45 -4.03
CA LYS A 37 -3.07 3.92 -3.16
C LYS A 37 -3.15 3.16 -1.83
N GLY A 38 -2.56 1.98 -1.73
CA GLY A 38 -2.46 1.19 -0.51
C GLY A 38 -1.32 1.62 0.43
N LEU A 39 -0.43 2.52 0.00
CA LEU A 39 0.66 3.02 0.85
C LEU A 39 0.09 3.95 1.93
N ASN A 40 0.26 3.56 3.20
CA ASN A 40 -0.16 4.38 4.33
C ASN A 40 0.98 5.15 4.99
N THR A 41 2.17 4.57 5.10
CA THR A 41 3.31 5.20 5.80
C THR A 41 4.64 4.86 5.14
N HIS A 42 5.58 5.80 5.20
CA HIS A 42 6.98 5.57 4.85
C HIS A 42 7.88 6.63 5.51
N ALA A 43 9.03 6.21 6.04
CA ALA A 43 10.07 7.11 6.60
C ALA A 43 9.56 8.18 7.59
N GLY A 44 8.57 7.83 8.42
CA GLY A 44 7.96 8.75 9.39
C GLY A 44 6.87 9.67 8.82
N ALA A 45 6.61 9.61 7.52
CA ALA A 45 5.50 10.31 6.87
C ALA A 45 4.27 9.40 6.74
N LEU A 46 3.09 9.98 6.95
CA LEU A 46 1.79 9.37 6.66
C LEU A 46 1.36 9.80 5.25
N THR A 47 0.94 8.86 4.41
CA THR A 47 0.51 9.13 3.02
C THR A 47 -1.00 8.95 2.81
N ASN A 48 -1.72 8.46 3.82
CA ASN A 48 -3.16 8.26 3.80
C ASN A 48 -3.88 9.45 4.45
N ALA A 49 -4.43 10.34 3.63
CA ALA A 49 -5.11 11.55 4.10
C ALA A 49 -6.32 11.28 5.01
N PRO A 50 -7.25 10.35 4.69
CA PRO A 50 -8.34 10.01 5.61
C PRO A 50 -7.87 9.54 7.00
N VAL A 51 -6.78 8.79 7.08
CA VAL A 51 -6.19 8.38 8.37
C VAL A 51 -5.62 9.59 9.11
N GLY A 52 -4.98 10.52 8.39
CA GLY A 52 -4.46 11.76 8.96
C GLY A 52 -5.56 12.63 9.55
N GLU A 53 -6.66 12.80 8.83
CA GLU A 53 -7.85 13.52 9.29
C GLU A 53 -8.44 12.89 10.55
N ALA A 54 -8.63 11.56 10.54
CA ALA A 54 -9.23 10.84 11.67
C ALA A 54 -8.40 10.90 12.95
N LEU A 55 -7.07 11.03 12.83
CA LEU A 55 -6.13 10.98 13.96
C LEU A 55 -5.49 12.34 14.30
N GLY A 56 -5.82 13.41 13.56
CA GLY A 56 -5.21 14.73 13.74
C GLY A 56 -3.71 14.77 13.39
N LEU A 57 -3.28 13.95 12.43
CA LEU A 57 -1.88 13.85 11.99
C LEU A 57 -1.69 14.46 10.59
N PRO A 58 -0.53 15.10 10.32
CA PRO A 58 -0.21 15.56 8.97
C PRO A 58 -0.04 14.37 8.03
N ALA A 59 -0.64 14.46 6.84
CA ALA A 59 -0.44 13.51 5.76
C ALA A 59 0.16 14.21 4.53
N VAL A 60 1.07 13.54 3.83
CA VAL A 60 1.67 13.97 2.56
C VAL A 60 1.04 13.24 1.39
N ALA A 61 1.21 13.73 0.16
CA ALA A 61 0.70 13.01 -1.00
C ALA A 61 1.51 11.74 -1.23
N VAL A 62 0.86 10.65 -1.65
CA VAL A 62 1.56 9.42 -2.08
C VAL A 62 2.60 9.73 -3.16
N ALA A 63 2.33 10.70 -4.04
CA ALA A 63 3.27 11.13 -5.08
C ALA A 63 4.60 11.63 -4.50
N ASP A 64 4.59 12.32 -3.36
CA ASP A 64 5.81 12.83 -2.70
C ASP A 64 6.66 11.68 -2.14
N ALA A 65 6.00 10.63 -1.64
CA ALA A 65 6.68 9.41 -1.16
C ALA A 65 7.20 8.53 -2.31
N LEU A 66 6.66 8.69 -3.52
CA LEU A 66 7.09 7.97 -4.72
C LEU A 66 8.10 8.74 -5.56
N ALA A 67 8.47 9.97 -5.18
CA ALA A 67 9.47 10.79 -5.89
C ALA A 67 10.87 10.17 -5.85
#